data_AF-A0ABD7JMX7-F1
#
_entry.id   AF-A0ABD7JMX7-F1
#
_cell.length_a   1.000
_cell.length_b   1.000
_cell.length_c   1.000
_cell.angle_alpha   90.00
_cell.angle_beta   90.00
_cell.angle_gamma   90.00
#
_symmetry.space_group_name_H-M   'P 1'
#
loop_
_entity.id
_entity.type
_entity.pdbx_description
1 polymer ?
#
loop_
_entity_poly.entity_id
_entity_poly.type
_entity_poly.pdbx_seq_one_letter_code
_entity_poly.pdbx_strand_id
1 'polypeptide(L)'
;MLYIWSYLKRYPKWLVLDFVAAIFFVIVNLGLPTVLARMIDEGINPKQTDRLFFWAWVMFGVIILGVLGRIVLAYAAGKLTTTMVQDMRNDLYAKLQEYSHHEYEQIGVSSLVTRLTSDAFVLMQFAEQTLKMGVITPMMMLSSILMIFLTSPSLAWIVAVSVPFLAVVVIYVAVKTKPLSEKQQKTLDKINQYVRENLTGLRVIRAFAREEFQEKGFADENEVYAQNSNKLFKLTGLTEPLFVQIIIAMIVAIVWFALDPLRDGSLEIGNLVAFIEYSFHALLSFLFLANLFTMYPRTAVSSQRLKEVMDMPISINPNEDGVTETETKGYLEFDNVTFAYPGETESPVLHNISFKAKPGETIAFIGSTGSGKSTLVQLIPRFYDVTLGKILVDGVDVREYNLKALRQKIGFIPQKALLFTGTIAENLRYGKEEASQEELSQAAEVAQAKDFIESREERFETHLAEGGSNLSGGQKQRLSIARAVVKKPDIYIFDDSFSALDYKTDAVLRRRLKEVTGQATVLIVAQRVGTIMDADQIIVLDQGEIVGRGKHEELMETNDIYREIADSQLKNQALTEE
;
A
#
# COMPACT_ATOMS: atom_id res chain seq x y z
N MET A 1 1.71 14.33 -12.80
CA MET A 1 2.45 15.61 -12.62
C MET A 1 1.82 16.52 -11.57
N LEU A 2 0.55 16.93 -11.71
CA LEU A 2 -0.10 17.84 -10.74
C LEU A 2 -0.07 17.34 -9.29
N TYR A 3 -0.21 16.03 -9.07
CA TYR A 3 -0.14 15.42 -7.73
C TYR A 3 1.26 15.53 -7.12
N ILE A 4 2.33 15.21 -7.86
CA ILE A 4 3.71 15.38 -7.37
C ILE A 4 3.97 16.87 -7.06
N TRP A 5 3.55 17.75 -7.96
CA TRP A 5 3.75 19.19 -7.81
C TRP A 5 3.04 19.77 -6.58
N SER A 6 1.86 19.25 -6.20
CA SER A 6 1.15 19.75 -5.02
C SER A 6 1.91 19.56 -3.71
N TYR A 7 2.79 18.56 -3.65
CA TYR A 7 3.68 18.33 -2.50
C TYR A 7 5.01 19.07 -2.64
N LEU A 8 5.65 19.03 -3.82
CA LEU A 8 6.94 19.72 -4.03
C LEU A 8 6.85 21.23 -3.76
N LYS A 9 5.76 21.89 -4.21
CA LYS A 9 5.57 23.33 -4.04
C LYS A 9 5.48 23.80 -2.58
N ARG A 10 5.22 22.89 -1.64
CA ARG A 10 5.22 23.19 -0.18
C ARG A 10 6.62 23.58 0.32
N TYR A 11 7.67 23.25 -0.43
CA TYR A 11 9.07 23.44 -0.04
C TYR A 11 9.85 24.31 -1.05
N PRO A 12 9.47 25.59 -1.25
CA PRO A 12 10.05 26.45 -2.28
C PRO A 12 11.55 26.69 -2.09
N LYS A 13 12.06 26.70 -0.85
CA LYS A 13 13.49 26.89 -0.55
C LYS A 13 14.36 25.80 -1.19
N TRP A 14 13.95 24.53 -1.06
CA TRP A 14 14.67 23.41 -1.63
C TRP A 14 14.54 23.36 -3.14
N LEU A 15 13.36 23.69 -3.69
CA LEU A 15 13.16 23.83 -5.13
C LEU A 15 14.06 24.90 -5.76
N VAL A 16 14.15 26.08 -5.13
CA VAL A 16 15.02 27.16 -5.61
C VAL A 16 16.49 26.74 -5.52
N LEU A 17 16.90 26.12 -4.40
CA LEU A 17 18.26 25.63 -4.24
C LEU A 17 18.63 24.58 -5.30
N ASP A 18 17.74 23.63 -5.56
CA ASP A 18 17.90 22.60 -6.60
C ASP A 18 18.04 23.24 -7.99
N PHE A 19 17.14 24.15 -8.35
CA PHE A 19 17.16 24.84 -9.63
C PHE A 19 18.43 25.70 -9.83
N VAL A 20 18.85 26.44 -8.81
CA VAL A 20 20.10 27.23 -8.83
C VAL A 20 21.32 26.32 -8.95
N ALA A 21 21.35 25.21 -8.20
CA ALA A 21 22.44 24.24 -8.28
C ALA A 21 22.49 23.56 -9.66
N ALA A 22 21.34 23.31 -10.29
CA ALA A 22 21.26 22.76 -11.64
C ALA A 22 21.80 23.74 -12.69
N ILE A 23 21.43 25.03 -12.62
CA ILE A 23 22.01 26.09 -13.47
C ILE A 23 23.53 26.13 -13.30
N PHE A 24 23.99 26.16 -12.05
CA PHE A 24 25.40 26.22 -11.74
C PHE A 24 26.17 25.00 -12.27
N PHE A 25 25.58 23.81 -12.13
CA PHE A 25 26.14 22.57 -12.67
C PHE A 25 26.29 22.64 -14.21
N VAL A 26 25.27 23.14 -14.93
CA VAL A 26 25.32 23.32 -16.39
C VAL A 26 26.42 24.31 -16.79
N ILE A 27 26.49 25.46 -16.13
CA ILE A 27 27.51 26.49 -16.38
C ILE A 27 28.92 25.92 -16.19
N VAL A 28 29.15 25.19 -15.10
CA VAL A 28 30.46 24.58 -14.83
C VAL A 28 30.83 23.56 -15.90
N ASN A 29 29.92 22.63 -16.24
CA ASN A 29 30.24 21.58 -17.21
C ASN A 29 30.48 22.14 -18.61
N LEU A 30 29.75 23.19 -19.03
CA LEU A 30 30.00 23.84 -20.32
C LEU A 30 31.18 24.83 -20.28
N GLY A 31 31.58 25.30 -19.10
CA GLY A 31 32.79 26.09 -18.94
C GLY A 31 34.06 25.27 -19.17
N LEU A 32 34.06 23.97 -18.85
CA LEU A 32 35.25 23.11 -18.96
C LEU A 32 35.80 23.02 -20.40
N PRO A 33 34.96 22.76 -21.44
CA PRO A 33 35.45 22.82 -22.82
C PRO A 33 35.99 24.18 -23.23
N THR A 34 35.39 25.29 -22.78
CA THR A 34 35.90 26.64 -23.07
C THR A 34 37.29 26.85 -22.47
N VAL A 35 37.49 26.44 -21.22
CA VAL A 35 38.79 26.57 -20.55
C VAL A 35 39.83 25.68 -21.24
N LEU A 36 39.44 24.47 -21.65
CA LEU A 36 40.31 23.58 -22.42
C LEU A 36 40.72 24.20 -23.77
N ALA A 37 39.79 24.84 -24.49
CA ALA A 37 40.10 25.56 -25.72
C ALA A 37 41.16 26.65 -25.47
N ARG A 38 40.99 27.48 -24.44
CA ARG A 38 41.95 28.54 -24.11
C ARG A 38 43.31 28.00 -23.66
N MET A 39 43.36 26.85 -22.98
CA MET A 39 44.63 26.18 -22.66
C MET A 39 45.40 25.81 -23.93
N ILE A 40 44.70 25.34 -24.96
CA ILE A 40 45.30 24.96 -26.24
C ILE A 40 45.71 26.21 -27.02
N ASP A 41 44.78 27.15 -27.21
CA ASP A 41 44.95 28.29 -28.12
C ASP A 41 45.87 29.38 -27.53
N GLU A 42 45.80 29.66 -26.23
CA GLU A 42 46.63 30.69 -25.57
C GLU A 42 47.87 30.14 -24.86
N GLY A 43 47.91 28.84 -24.58
CA GLY A 43 48.99 28.19 -23.84
C GLY A 43 49.87 27.34 -24.73
N ILE A 44 49.33 26.24 -25.24
CA ILE A 44 50.08 25.20 -25.98
C ILE A 44 50.56 25.74 -27.34
N ASN A 45 49.66 26.27 -28.15
CA ASN A 45 49.96 26.76 -29.50
C ASN A 45 51.05 27.85 -29.50
N PRO A 46 50.98 28.90 -28.66
CA PRO A 46 52.03 29.92 -28.57
C PRO A 46 53.22 29.51 -27.68
N LYS A 47 53.21 28.29 -27.11
CA LYS A 47 54.23 27.77 -26.18
C LYS A 47 54.44 28.63 -24.92
N GLN A 48 53.37 29.24 -24.39
CA GLN A 48 53.39 30.05 -23.18
C GLN A 48 53.01 29.22 -21.96
N THR A 49 54.02 28.80 -21.17
CA THR A 49 53.82 27.96 -19.97
C THR A 49 52.99 28.65 -18.90
N ASP A 50 53.15 29.97 -18.72
CA ASP A 50 52.48 30.71 -17.65
C ASP A 50 50.96 30.80 -17.90
N ARG A 51 50.56 31.04 -19.15
CA ARG A 51 49.15 31.01 -19.59
C ARG A 51 48.54 29.63 -19.45
N LEU A 52 49.30 28.58 -19.79
CA LEU A 52 48.85 27.20 -19.65
C LEU A 52 48.55 26.86 -18.18
N PHE A 53 49.47 27.18 -17.26
CA PHE A 53 49.25 26.92 -15.83
C PHE A 53 48.14 27.79 -15.24
N PHE A 54 48.00 29.05 -15.70
CA PHE A 54 46.87 29.90 -15.30
C PHE A 54 45.53 29.23 -15.63
N TRP A 55 45.33 28.83 -16.89
CA TRP A 55 44.08 28.18 -17.31
C TRP A 55 43.88 26.80 -16.66
N ALA A 56 44.96 26.05 -16.39
CA ALA A 56 44.87 24.80 -15.63
C ALA A 56 44.35 25.02 -14.20
N TRP A 57 44.81 26.07 -13.51
CA TRP A 57 44.29 26.43 -12.18
C TRP A 57 42.85 26.92 -12.22
N VAL A 58 42.47 27.67 -13.27
CA VAL A 58 41.07 28.05 -13.50
C VAL A 58 40.21 26.79 -13.70
N MET A 59 40.66 25.84 -14.53
CA MET A 59 39.96 24.56 -14.74
C MET A 59 39.81 23.79 -13.43
N PHE A 60 40.87 23.68 -12.63
CA PHE A 60 40.81 23.04 -11.32
C PHE A 60 39.77 23.70 -10.40
N GLY A 61 39.75 25.04 -10.33
CA GLY A 61 38.75 25.79 -9.56
C GLY A 61 37.32 25.53 -10.04
N VAL A 62 37.10 25.52 -11.37
CA VAL A 62 35.80 25.21 -11.98
C VAL A 62 35.35 23.78 -11.65
N ILE A 63 36.25 22.79 -11.69
CA ILE A 63 35.94 21.40 -11.32
C ILE A 63 35.51 21.31 -9.86
N ILE A 64 36.26 21.92 -8.93
CA ILE A 64 35.93 21.91 -7.49
C ILE A 64 34.55 22.53 -7.25
N LEU A 65 34.28 23.67 -7.89
CA LEU A 65 32.97 24.32 -7.88
C LEU A 65 31.87 23.38 -8.42
N GLY A 66 32.12 22.69 -9.54
CA GLY A 66 31.18 21.71 -10.11
C GLY A 66 30.86 20.56 -9.17
N VAL A 67 31.87 20.02 -8.48
CA VAL A 67 31.70 18.97 -7.47
C VAL A 67 30.82 19.48 -6.32
N LEU A 68 31.11 20.65 -5.78
CA LEU A 68 30.28 21.27 -4.73
C LEU A 68 28.84 21.49 -5.19
N GLY A 69 28.65 22.02 -6.40
CA GLY A 69 27.33 22.22 -7.01
C GLY A 69 26.56 20.90 -7.16
N ARG A 70 27.22 19.83 -7.60
CA ARG A 70 26.63 18.50 -7.73
C ARG A 70 26.21 17.91 -6.38
N ILE A 71 27.03 18.11 -5.34
CA ILE A 71 26.69 17.67 -3.97
C ILE A 71 25.46 18.42 -3.46
N VAL A 72 25.44 19.76 -3.63
CA VAL A 72 24.30 20.59 -3.22
C VAL A 72 23.03 20.19 -3.96
N LEU A 73 23.10 20.01 -5.29
CA LEU A 73 21.97 19.52 -6.09
C LEU A 73 21.47 18.17 -5.59
N ALA A 74 22.38 17.20 -5.42
CA ALA A 74 22.02 15.86 -4.99
C ALA A 74 21.35 15.86 -3.61
N TYR A 75 21.85 16.68 -2.69
CA TYR A 75 21.29 16.86 -1.36
C TYR A 75 19.94 17.57 -1.39
N ALA A 76 19.80 18.67 -2.14
CA ALA A 76 18.56 19.42 -2.28
C ALA A 76 17.44 18.56 -2.88
N ALA A 77 17.71 17.89 -4.01
CA ALA A 77 16.78 16.96 -4.64
C ALA A 77 16.39 15.84 -3.68
N GLY A 78 17.37 15.17 -3.05
CA GLY A 78 17.12 14.06 -2.14
C GLY A 78 16.31 14.48 -0.91
N LYS A 79 16.63 15.62 -0.30
CA LYS A 79 15.87 16.15 0.85
C LYS A 79 14.44 16.50 0.45
N LEU A 80 14.27 17.14 -0.69
CA LEU A 80 12.96 17.54 -1.20
C LEU A 80 12.07 16.32 -1.51
N THR A 81 12.59 15.30 -2.22
CA THR A 81 11.81 14.13 -2.59
C THR A 81 11.52 13.19 -1.43
N THR A 82 12.43 13.05 -0.48
CA THR A 82 12.19 12.25 0.73
C THR A 82 11.15 12.90 1.64
N THR A 83 11.18 14.22 1.81
CA THR A 83 10.12 14.94 2.53
C THR A 83 8.78 14.89 1.78
N MET A 84 8.80 15.01 0.45
CA MET A 84 7.60 14.84 -0.37
C MET A 84 6.93 13.47 -0.16
N VAL A 85 7.69 12.37 -0.21
CA VAL A 85 7.11 11.02 -0.03
C VAL A 85 6.65 10.78 1.41
N GLN A 86 7.31 11.39 2.40
CA GLN A 86 6.90 11.36 3.79
C GLN A 86 5.51 12.00 3.96
N ASP A 87 5.33 13.22 3.46
CA ASP A 87 4.04 13.92 3.49
C ASP A 87 2.96 13.13 2.75
N MET A 88 3.27 12.64 1.54
CA MET A 88 2.32 11.82 0.77
C MET A 88 1.87 10.58 1.55
N ARG A 89 2.79 9.90 2.24
CA ARG A 89 2.47 8.71 3.04
C ARG A 89 1.65 9.06 4.29
N ASN A 90 1.94 10.20 4.92
CA ASN A 90 1.16 10.67 6.06
C ASN A 90 -0.27 11.04 5.63
N ASP A 91 -0.43 11.80 4.55
CA ASP A 91 -1.73 12.21 4.01
C ASP A 91 -2.54 10.98 3.57
N LEU A 92 -1.91 10.01 2.88
CA LEU A 92 -2.55 8.73 2.53
C LEU A 92 -2.95 7.94 3.77
N TYR A 93 -2.06 7.79 4.76
CA TYR A 93 -2.35 7.04 5.96
C TYR A 93 -3.50 7.67 6.75
N ALA A 94 -3.52 8.99 6.89
CA ALA A 94 -4.61 9.73 7.52
C ALA A 94 -5.95 9.46 6.80
N LYS A 95 -5.97 9.55 5.47
CA LYS A 95 -7.17 9.24 4.67
C LYS A 95 -7.66 7.81 4.87
N LEU A 96 -6.75 6.84 4.97
CA LEU A 96 -7.11 5.44 5.22
C LEU A 96 -7.71 5.21 6.63
N GLN A 97 -7.35 6.03 7.62
CA GLN A 97 -7.99 5.94 8.94
C GLN A 97 -9.44 6.42 8.94
N GLU A 98 -9.86 7.17 7.92
CA GLU A 98 -11.25 7.62 7.73
C GLU A 98 -12.12 6.58 7.01
N TYR A 99 -11.50 5.59 6.36
CA TYR A 99 -12.23 4.57 5.61
C TYR A 99 -13.04 3.65 6.51
N SER A 100 -14.24 3.30 6.04
CA SER A 100 -15.03 2.20 6.57
C SER A 100 -14.63 0.87 5.92
N HIS A 101 -15.27 -0.23 6.34
CA HIS A 101 -15.01 -1.55 5.76
C HIS A 101 -15.31 -1.59 4.26
N HIS A 102 -16.28 -0.81 3.78
CA HIS A 102 -16.65 -0.76 2.37
C HIS A 102 -15.49 -0.31 1.47
N GLU A 103 -14.82 0.78 1.81
CA GLU A 103 -13.70 1.30 1.01
C GLU A 103 -12.49 0.35 1.04
N TYR A 104 -12.25 -0.31 2.18
CA TYR A 104 -11.21 -1.34 2.31
C TYR A 104 -11.46 -2.55 1.42
N GLU A 105 -12.71 -2.99 1.28
CA GLU A 105 -13.10 -4.12 0.43
C GLU A 105 -13.01 -3.76 -1.06
N GLN A 106 -13.40 -2.53 -1.45
CA GLN A 106 -13.37 -2.10 -2.84
C GLN A 106 -11.95 -2.05 -3.42
N ILE A 107 -10.97 -1.55 -2.66
CA ILE A 107 -9.57 -1.47 -3.12
C ILE A 107 -8.77 -2.72 -2.74
N GLY A 108 -9.09 -3.33 -1.59
CA GLY A 108 -8.35 -4.43 -1.00
C GLY A 108 -7.12 -3.98 -0.20
N VAL A 109 -7.00 -4.50 1.03
CA VAL A 109 -5.90 -4.19 1.97
C VAL A 109 -4.52 -4.35 1.32
N SER A 110 -4.29 -5.45 0.59
CA SER A 110 -3.03 -5.70 -0.11
C SER A 110 -2.72 -4.62 -1.16
N SER A 111 -3.73 -4.13 -1.90
CA SER A 111 -3.51 -3.03 -2.83
C SER A 111 -3.22 -1.73 -2.07
N LEU A 112 -3.88 -1.45 -0.95
CA LEU A 112 -3.63 -0.25 -0.16
C LEU A 112 -2.19 -0.21 0.37
N VAL A 113 -1.67 -1.35 0.83
CA VAL A 113 -0.26 -1.48 1.24
C VAL A 113 0.69 -1.19 0.08
N THR A 114 0.47 -1.77 -1.11
CA THR A 114 1.32 -1.50 -2.29
C THR A 114 1.26 -0.04 -2.75
N ARG A 115 0.08 0.60 -2.64
CA ARG A 115 -0.10 2.02 -2.94
C ARG A 115 0.73 2.89 -1.97
N LEU A 116 0.59 2.68 -0.67
CA LEU A 116 1.31 3.44 0.37
C LEU A 116 2.84 3.26 0.28
N THR A 117 3.29 2.07 -0.10
CA THR A 117 4.72 1.72 -0.14
C THR A 117 5.34 1.96 -1.51
N SER A 118 5.01 1.12 -2.49
CA SER A 118 5.65 1.02 -3.80
C SER A 118 5.25 2.15 -4.74
N ASP A 119 3.97 2.48 -4.85
CA ASP A 119 3.52 3.56 -5.76
C ASP A 119 4.06 4.92 -5.29
N ALA A 120 4.00 5.21 -3.99
CA ALA A 120 4.60 6.42 -3.43
C ALA A 120 6.11 6.49 -3.70
N PHE A 121 6.82 5.35 -3.63
CA PHE A 121 8.24 5.27 -3.96
C PHE A 121 8.53 5.51 -5.45
N VAL A 122 7.71 4.98 -6.36
CA VAL A 122 7.82 5.25 -7.81
C VAL A 122 7.69 6.75 -8.09
N LEU A 123 6.76 7.44 -7.42
CA LEU A 123 6.60 8.89 -7.55
C LEU A 123 7.81 9.65 -7.00
N MET A 124 8.37 9.21 -5.88
CA MET A 124 9.61 9.77 -5.32
C MET A 124 10.78 9.65 -6.30
N GLN A 125 11.01 8.45 -6.86
CA GLN A 125 12.09 8.21 -7.83
C GLN A 125 11.92 9.07 -9.08
N PHE A 126 10.70 9.18 -9.60
CA PHE A 126 10.44 10.01 -10.77
C PHE A 126 10.66 11.50 -10.48
N ALA A 127 10.20 12.00 -9.32
CA ALA A 127 10.45 13.38 -8.91
C ALA A 127 11.95 13.64 -8.76
N GLU A 128 12.70 12.71 -8.18
CA GLU A 128 14.14 12.82 -7.97
C GLU A 128 14.89 12.86 -9.31
N GLN A 129 14.55 11.97 -10.24
CA GLN A 129 15.12 12.00 -11.59
C GLN A 129 14.73 13.26 -12.36
N THR A 130 13.50 13.75 -12.18
CA THR A 130 13.05 14.98 -12.84
C THR A 130 13.83 16.20 -12.33
N LEU A 131 14.08 16.30 -11.02
CA LEU A 131 14.88 17.39 -10.44
C LEU A 131 16.35 17.30 -10.87
N LYS A 132 16.96 16.12 -10.75
CA LYS A 132 18.40 15.93 -11.07
C LYS A 132 18.69 15.93 -12.56
N MET A 133 17.86 15.31 -13.38
CA MET A 133 18.12 15.14 -14.82
C MET A 133 17.12 15.92 -15.66
N GLY A 134 15.83 15.90 -15.33
CA GLY A 134 14.81 16.62 -16.09
C GLY A 134 14.99 18.13 -16.14
N VAL A 135 15.62 18.75 -15.14
CA VAL A 135 16.01 20.16 -15.17
C VAL A 135 17.33 20.36 -15.90
N ILE A 136 18.36 19.54 -15.60
CA ILE A 136 19.69 19.68 -16.19
C ILE A 136 19.68 19.41 -17.70
N THR A 137 19.04 18.34 -18.18
CA THR A 137 19.22 17.89 -19.56
C THR A 137 18.66 18.87 -20.60
N PRO A 138 17.48 19.50 -20.45
CA PRO A 138 17.05 20.52 -21.39
C PRO A 138 17.93 21.76 -21.33
N MET A 139 18.35 22.18 -20.13
CA MET A 139 19.24 23.33 -19.96
C MET A 139 20.60 23.10 -20.62
N MET A 140 21.19 21.93 -20.38
CA MET A 140 22.46 21.51 -20.97
C MET A 140 22.34 21.43 -22.50
N MET A 141 21.27 20.81 -23.01
CA MET A 141 21.00 20.75 -24.45
C MET A 141 20.91 22.14 -25.08
N LEU A 142 20.09 23.04 -24.52
CA LEU A 142 19.92 24.41 -25.04
C LEU A 142 21.22 25.21 -24.96
N SER A 143 21.96 25.09 -23.87
CA SER A 143 23.22 25.79 -23.65
C SER A 143 24.34 25.26 -24.54
N SER A 144 24.41 23.95 -24.77
CA SER A 144 25.30 23.33 -25.76
C SER A 144 25.01 23.82 -27.16
N ILE A 145 23.73 23.86 -27.57
CA ILE A 145 23.33 24.39 -28.89
C ILE A 145 23.76 25.85 -29.04
N LEU A 146 23.55 26.67 -28.01
CA LEU A 146 24.02 28.06 -28.01
C LEU A 146 25.54 28.15 -28.18
N MET A 147 26.31 27.37 -27.43
CA MET A 147 27.78 27.36 -27.52
C MET A 147 28.27 26.87 -28.88
N ILE A 148 27.63 25.88 -29.48
CA ILE A 148 27.91 25.40 -30.84
C ILE A 148 27.80 26.56 -31.85
N PHE A 149 26.71 27.33 -31.79
CA PHE A 149 26.53 28.49 -32.67
C PHE A 149 27.51 29.63 -32.37
N LEU A 150 27.89 29.85 -31.12
CA LEU A 150 28.86 30.89 -30.74
C LEU A 150 30.30 30.54 -31.17
N THR A 151 30.67 29.26 -31.14
CA THR A 151 32.02 28.81 -31.48
C THR A 151 32.22 28.66 -32.99
N SER A 152 31.30 28.00 -33.70
CA SER A 152 31.42 27.85 -35.16
C SER A 152 30.06 27.59 -35.82
N PRO A 153 29.37 28.64 -36.30
CA PRO A 153 28.10 28.50 -37.02
C PRO A 153 28.19 27.60 -38.27
N SER A 154 29.36 27.58 -38.95
CA SER A 154 29.56 26.84 -40.19
C SER A 154 29.54 25.32 -40.00
N LEU A 155 29.84 24.82 -38.79
CA LEU A 155 29.85 23.40 -38.46
C LEU A 155 28.56 22.93 -37.75
N ALA A 156 27.70 23.85 -37.31
CA ALA A 156 26.51 23.55 -36.50
C ALA A 156 25.50 22.61 -37.20
N TRP A 157 25.45 22.63 -38.53
CA TRP A 157 24.56 21.75 -39.31
C TRP A 157 24.90 20.26 -39.12
N ILE A 158 26.17 19.92 -38.82
CA ILE A 158 26.59 18.53 -38.59
C ILE A 158 25.86 17.98 -37.37
N VAL A 159 25.85 18.75 -36.27
CA VAL A 159 25.13 18.39 -35.04
C VAL A 159 23.62 18.34 -35.29
N ALA A 160 23.10 19.30 -36.05
CA ALA A 160 21.68 19.34 -36.40
C ALA A 160 21.23 18.10 -37.20
N VAL A 161 22.11 17.50 -38.01
CA VAL A 161 21.85 16.23 -38.73
C VAL A 161 22.00 15.01 -37.81
N SER A 162 22.94 15.03 -36.86
CA SER A 162 23.14 13.93 -35.91
C SER A 162 21.95 13.72 -34.95
N VAL A 163 21.27 14.80 -34.53
CA VAL A 163 20.14 14.72 -33.58
C VAL A 163 18.95 13.92 -34.12
N PRO A 164 18.41 14.16 -35.34
CA PRO A 164 17.36 13.34 -35.93
C PRO A 164 17.74 11.87 -36.06
N PHE A 165 18.98 11.56 -36.41
CA PHE A 165 19.44 10.18 -36.53
C PHE A 165 19.43 9.47 -35.16
N LEU A 166 19.90 10.16 -34.11
CA LEU A 166 19.78 9.66 -32.74
C LEU A 166 18.32 9.49 -32.30
N ALA A 167 17.46 10.46 -32.63
CA ALA A 167 16.03 10.38 -32.34
C ALA A 167 15.37 9.15 -32.98
N VAL A 168 15.69 8.85 -34.24
CA VAL A 168 15.20 7.65 -34.95
C VAL A 168 15.64 6.38 -34.23
N VAL A 169 16.91 6.27 -33.82
CA VAL A 169 17.41 5.11 -33.06
C VAL A 169 16.64 4.94 -31.74
N VAL A 170 16.51 6.01 -30.96
CA VAL A 170 15.83 5.97 -29.66
C VAL A 170 14.35 5.63 -29.81
N ILE A 171 13.63 6.27 -30.75
CA ILE A 171 12.21 6.01 -31.01
C ILE A 171 12.02 4.58 -31.49
N TYR A 172 12.87 4.10 -32.41
CA TYR A 172 12.81 2.73 -32.92
C TYR A 172 12.97 1.71 -31.79
N VAL A 173 14.00 1.88 -30.94
CA VAL A 173 14.22 1.02 -29.78
C VAL A 173 13.02 1.08 -28.84
N ALA A 174 12.55 2.26 -28.44
CA ALA A 174 11.42 2.42 -27.53
C ALA A 174 10.12 1.77 -28.03
N VAL A 175 9.79 1.94 -29.32
CA VAL A 175 8.59 1.35 -29.93
C VAL A 175 8.70 -0.17 -30.02
N LYS A 176 9.89 -0.70 -30.34
CA LYS A 176 10.11 -2.15 -30.51
C LYS A 176 10.29 -2.88 -29.18
N THR A 177 10.85 -2.24 -28.16
CA THR A 177 11.04 -2.84 -26.82
C THR A 177 9.74 -2.91 -26.03
N LYS A 178 8.82 -1.94 -26.17
CA LYS A 178 7.54 -1.92 -25.46
C LYS A 178 6.77 -3.25 -25.51
N PRO A 179 6.41 -3.82 -26.68
CA PRO A 179 5.65 -5.08 -26.74
C PRO A 179 6.45 -6.29 -26.23
N LEU A 180 7.78 -6.26 -26.32
CA LEU A 180 8.64 -7.32 -25.77
C LEU A 180 8.68 -7.26 -24.24
N SER A 181 8.75 -6.05 -23.67
CA SER A 181 8.69 -5.84 -22.22
C SER A 181 7.34 -6.25 -21.64
N GLU A 182 6.23 -5.93 -22.32
CA GLU A 182 4.89 -6.41 -21.93
C GLU A 182 4.80 -7.94 -21.95
N LYS A 183 5.37 -8.61 -22.96
CA LYS A 183 5.42 -10.09 -23.01
C LYS A 183 6.29 -10.67 -21.91
N GLN A 184 7.48 -10.08 -21.69
CA GLN A 184 8.39 -10.49 -20.62
C GLN A 184 7.72 -10.40 -19.25
N GLN A 185 7.01 -9.30 -18.97
CA GLN A 185 6.29 -9.11 -17.71
C GLN A 185 5.18 -10.16 -17.53
N LYS A 186 4.36 -10.41 -18.55
CA LYS A 186 3.32 -11.45 -18.50
C LYS A 186 3.87 -12.84 -18.20
N THR A 187 5.00 -13.20 -18.81
CA THR A 187 5.67 -14.49 -18.52
C THR A 187 6.26 -14.53 -17.11
N LEU A 188 6.79 -13.41 -16.61
CA LEU A 188 7.28 -13.31 -15.23
C LEU A 188 6.13 -13.48 -14.21
N ASP A 189 4.97 -12.88 -14.50
CA ASP A 189 3.78 -13.03 -13.65
C ASP A 189 3.33 -14.50 -13.59
N LYS A 190 3.40 -15.22 -14.71
CA LYS A 190 3.10 -16.65 -14.77
C LYS A 190 4.12 -17.52 -14.02
N ILE A 191 5.42 -17.21 -14.11
CA ILE A 191 6.46 -17.83 -13.29
C ILE A 191 6.16 -17.62 -11.79
N ASN A 192 5.83 -16.39 -11.40
CA ASN A 192 5.47 -16.06 -10.02
C ASN A 192 4.21 -16.80 -9.55
N GLN A 193 3.24 -17.03 -10.45
CA GLN A 193 2.08 -17.86 -10.17
C GLN A 193 2.49 -19.31 -9.87
N TYR A 194 3.30 -19.94 -10.73
CA TYR A 194 3.83 -21.30 -10.49
C TYR A 194 4.54 -21.41 -9.16
N VAL A 195 5.42 -20.46 -8.83
CA VAL A 195 6.12 -20.45 -7.54
C VAL A 195 5.14 -20.40 -6.37
N ARG A 196 4.12 -19.53 -6.45
CA ARG A 196 3.10 -19.38 -5.40
C ARG A 196 2.25 -20.64 -5.24
N GLU A 197 1.78 -21.21 -6.34
CA GLU A 197 0.99 -22.46 -6.34
C GLU A 197 1.82 -23.63 -5.82
N ASN A 198 3.09 -23.75 -6.23
CA ASN A 198 3.97 -24.83 -5.80
C ASN A 198 4.33 -24.73 -4.31
N LEU A 199 4.60 -23.54 -3.80
CA LEU A 199 4.90 -23.35 -2.38
C LEU A 199 3.67 -23.57 -1.51
N THR A 200 2.51 -23.05 -1.91
CA THR A 200 1.25 -23.21 -1.18
C THR A 200 0.76 -24.66 -1.22
N GLY A 201 0.86 -25.29 -2.39
CA GLY A 201 0.43 -26.65 -2.67
C GLY A 201 1.50 -27.72 -2.42
N LEU A 202 2.65 -27.39 -1.84
CA LEU A 202 3.80 -28.30 -1.75
C LEU A 202 3.44 -29.64 -1.10
N ARG A 203 2.62 -29.62 -0.05
CA ARG A 203 2.15 -30.84 0.63
C ARG A 203 1.27 -31.69 -0.28
N VAL A 204 0.40 -31.06 -1.08
CA VAL A 204 -0.46 -31.75 -2.04
C VAL A 204 0.40 -32.35 -3.15
N ILE A 205 1.29 -31.56 -3.74
CA ILE A 205 2.18 -32.00 -4.81
C ILE A 205 3.00 -33.23 -4.37
N ARG A 206 3.59 -33.18 -3.18
CA ARG A 206 4.35 -34.30 -2.59
C ARG A 206 3.48 -35.51 -2.26
N ALA A 207 2.29 -35.30 -1.69
CA ALA A 207 1.36 -36.37 -1.36
C ALA A 207 0.89 -37.13 -2.62
N PHE A 208 0.78 -36.44 -3.75
CA PHE A 208 0.44 -37.03 -5.04
C PHE A 208 1.65 -37.41 -5.91
N ALA A 209 2.89 -37.24 -5.43
CA ALA A 209 4.14 -37.48 -6.17
C ALA A 209 4.16 -36.81 -7.57
N ARG A 210 3.75 -35.53 -7.65
CA ARG A 210 3.62 -34.75 -8.89
C ARG A 210 4.67 -33.64 -9.04
N GLU A 211 5.81 -33.75 -8.38
CA GLU A 211 6.90 -32.76 -8.44
C GLU A 211 7.42 -32.54 -9.86
N GLU A 212 7.74 -33.60 -10.59
CA GLU A 212 8.26 -33.52 -11.98
C GLU A 212 7.27 -32.85 -12.93
N PHE A 213 5.96 -33.05 -12.73
CA PHE A 213 4.92 -32.40 -13.52
C PHE A 213 4.95 -30.87 -13.32
N GLN A 214 5.11 -30.43 -12.07
CA GLN A 214 5.19 -29.01 -11.74
C GLN A 214 6.52 -28.39 -12.16
N GLU A 215 7.62 -29.12 -12.04
CA GLU A 215 8.94 -28.69 -12.51
C GLU A 215 8.95 -28.47 -14.03
N LYS A 216 8.34 -29.39 -14.79
CA LYS A 216 8.21 -29.25 -16.23
C LYS A 216 7.37 -28.02 -16.61
N GLY A 217 6.21 -27.83 -15.97
CA GLY A 217 5.36 -26.66 -16.21
C GLY A 217 6.10 -25.33 -15.92
N PHE A 218 6.88 -25.29 -14.85
CA PHE A 218 7.73 -24.14 -14.52
C PHE A 218 8.84 -23.93 -15.57
N ALA A 219 9.54 -25.01 -15.96
CA ALA A 219 10.64 -24.95 -16.92
C ALA A 219 10.17 -24.44 -18.30
N ASP A 220 9.01 -24.89 -18.78
CA ASP A 220 8.43 -24.46 -20.05
C ASP A 220 8.17 -22.94 -20.04
N GLU A 221 7.56 -22.39 -18.98
CA GLU A 221 7.33 -20.95 -18.86
C GLU A 221 8.62 -20.14 -18.65
N ASN A 222 9.58 -20.70 -17.91
CA ASN A 222 10.87 -20.07 -17.70
C ASN A 222 11.67 -19.93 -19.00
N GLU A 223 11.60 -20.92 -19.89
CA GLU A 223 12.20 -20.86 -21.22
C GLU A 223 11.57 -19.74 -22.09
N VAL A 224 10.24 -19.60 -22.06
CA VAL A 224 9.55 -18.51 -22.77
C VAL A 224 9.98 -17.13 -22.22
N TYR A 225 10.09 -16.99 -20.89
CA TYR A 225 10.61 -15.78 -20.26
C TYR A 225 12.06 -15.49 -20.70
N ALA A 226 12.93 -16.50 -20.70
CA ALA A 226 14.32 -16.37 -21.11
C ALA A 226 14.43 -15.90 -22.57
N GLN A 227 13.64 -16.46 -23.48
CA GLN A 227 13.61 -16.06 -24.88
C GLN A 227 13.13 -14.62 -25.09
N ASN A 228 12.06 -14.22 -24.39
CA ASN A 228 11.54 -12.85 -24.44
C ASN A 228 12.56 -11.84 -23.87
N SER A 229 13.17 -12.19 -22.72
CA SER A 229 14.21 -11.39 -22.07
C SER A 229 15.43 -11.22 -22.97
N ASN A 230 15.91 -12.30 -23.58
CA ASN A 230 17.05 -12.26 -24.50
C ASN A 230 16.79 -11.34 -25.71
N LYS A 231 15.60 -11.42 -26.32
CA LYS A 231 15.22 -10.53 -27.43
C LYS A 231 15.18 -9.07 -26.98
N LEU A 232 14.59 -8.79 -25.81
CA LEU A 232 14.51 -7.46 -25.25
C LEU A 232 15.90 -6.88 -24.96
N PHE A 233 16.74 -7.59 -24.22
CA PHE A 233 18.07 -7.10 -23.82
C PHE A 233 19.02 -6.95 -25.01
N LYS A 234 18.95 -7.83 -26.02
CA LYS A 234 19.70 -7.63 -27.27
C LYS A 234 19.30 -6.33 -27.95
N LEU A 235 18.00 -6.02 -28.01
CA LEU A 235 17.51 -4.80 -28.64
C LEU A 235 17.88 -3.54 -27.85
N THR A 236 17.69 -3.55 -26.52
CA THR A 236 18.08 -2.43 -25.65
C THR A 236 19.59 -2.20 -25.66
N GLY A 237 20.38 -3.27 -25.65
CA GLY A 237 21.84 -3.23 -25.67
C GLY A 237 22.44 -2.66 -26.96
N LEU A 238 21.68 -2.54 -28.05
CA LEU A 238 22.14 -1.85 -29.28
C LEU A 238 22.19 -0.32 -29.13
N THR A 239 21.48 0.25 -28.15
CA THR A 239 21.34 1.71 -28.02
C THR A 239 22.67 2.41 -27.77
N GLU A 240 23.49 1.87 -26.87
CA GLU A 240 24.79 2.46 -26.49
C GLU A 240 25.83 2.35 -27.62
N PRO A 241 26.06 1.19 -28.26
CA PRO A 241 26.93 1.10 -29.43
C PRO A 241 26.51 2.01 -30.59
N LEU A 242 25.20 2.09 -30.88
CA LEU A 242 24.70 3.00 -31.92
C LEU A 242 24.93 4.46 -31.56
N PHE A 243 24.73 4.84 -30.30
CA PHE A 243 25.04 6.19 -29.82
C PHE A 243 26.52 6.52 -30.00
N VAL A 244 27.43 5.62 -29.59
CA VAL A 244 28.89 5.80 -29.76
C VAL A 244 29.25 5.93 -31.24
N GLN A 245 28.66 5.10 -32.13
CA GLN A 245 28.93 5.17 -33.56
C GLN A 245 28.48 6.51 -34.17
N ILE A 246 27.34 7.04 -33.73
CA ILE A 246 26.85 8.37 -34.16
C ILE A 246 27.83 9.46 -33.73
N ILE A 247 28.31 9.40 -32.49
CA ILE A 247 29.30 10.35 -31.96
C ILE A 247 30.60 10.29 -32.74
N ILE A 248 31.15 9.09 -33.00
CA ILE A 248 32.39 8.94 -33.77
C ILE A 248 32.20 9.48 -35.20
N ALA A 249 31.11 9.12 -35.87
CA ALA A 249 30.82 9.63 -37.22
C ALA A 249 30.68 11.15 -37.25
N MET A 250 30.02 11.73 -36.23
CA MET A 250 29.92 13.17 -36.04
C MET A 250 31.29 13.81 -35.85
N ILE A 251 32.15 13.26 -34.98
CA ILE A 251 33.50 13.78 -34.74
C ILE A 251 34.33 13.75 -36.04
N VAL A 252 34.28 12.64 -36.79
CA VAL A 252 34.97 12.52 -38.07
C VAL A 252 34.49 13.59 -39.06
N ALA A 253 33.17 13.79 -39.16
CA ALA A 253 32.59 14.82 -40.01
C ALA A 253 33.02 16.23 -39.56
N ILE A 254 32.95 16.53 -38.26
CA ILE A 254 33.38 17.81 -37.69
C ILE A 254 34.84 18.09 -38.05
N VAL A 255 35.75 17.12 -37.83
CA VAL A 255 37.17 17.28 -38.14
C VAL A 255 37.39 17.46 -39.63
N TRP A 256 36.72 16.69 -40.49
CA TRP A 256 36.85 16.81 -41.95
C TRP A 256 36.43 18.19 -42.45
N PHE A 257 35.26 18.68 -42.06
CA PHE A 257 34.75 19.98 -42.49
C PHE A 257 35.42 21.16 -41.76
N ALA A 258 36.09 20.92 -40.63
CA ALA A 258 36.90 21.92 -39.95
C ALA A 258 38.25 22.18 -40.63
N LEU A 259 38.71 21.30 -41.54
CA LEU A 259 40.01 21.49 -42.22
C LEU A 259 40.09 22.81 -42.99
N ASP A 260 39.01 23.23 -43.65
CA ASP A 260 38.99 24.48 -44.42
C ASP A 260 38.99 25.72 -43.50
N PRO A 261 38.11 25.83 -42.48
CA PRO A 261 38.17 26.90 -41.48
C PRO A 261 39.47 26.96 -40.65
N LEU A 262 40.12 25.82 -40.44
CA LEU A 262 41.44 25.79 -39.78
C LEU A 262 42.54 26.33 -40.69
N ARG A 263 42.45 26.07 -42.01
CA ARG A 263 43.45 26.53 -42.99
C ARG A 263 43.40 28.03 -43.25
N ASP A 264 42.20 28.61 -43.29
CA ASP A 264 42.01 30.05 -43.52
C ASP A 264 42.12 30.89 -42.23
N GLY A 265 42.27 30.23 -41.07
CA GLY A 265 42.44 30.87 -39.77
C GLY A 265 41.15 31.39 -39.14
N SER A 266 39.98 31.07 -39.73
CA SER A 266 38.68 31.44 -39.17
C SER A 266 38.27 30.60 -37.96
N LEU A 267 38.95 29.47 -37.72
CA LEU A 267 38.75 28.60 -36.56
C LEU A 267 40.10 28.23 -35.91
N GLU A 268 40.15 28.26 -34.59
CA GLU A 268 41.31 27.81 -33.80
C GLU A 268 41.16 26.33 -33.39
N ILE A 269 42.28 25.65 -33.11
CA ILE A 269 42.29 24.22 -32.78
C ILE A 269 41.58 23.96 -31.44
N GLY A 270 41.81 24.79 -30.42
CA GLY A 270 41.12 24.68 -29.15
C GLY A 270 39.62 24.88 -29.28
N ASN A 271 39.18 25.87 -30.06
CA ASN A 271 37.78 26.08 -30.40
C ASN A 271 37.13 24.86 -31.10
N LEU A 272 37.86 24.15 -31.97
CA LEU A 272 37.40 22.88 -32.55
C LEU A 272 37.21 21.79 -31.48
N VAL A 273 38.14 21.66 -30.52
CA VAL A 273 38.02 20.71 -29.41
C VAL A 273 36.81 21.04 -28.53
N ALA A 274 36.61 22.32 -28.18
CA ALA A 274 35.44 22.74 -27.43
C ALA A 274 34.12 22.48 -28.19
N PHE A 275 34.11 22.72 -29.50
CA PHE A 275 32.96 22.42 -30.35
C PHE A 275 32.56 20.95 -30.32
N ILE A 276 33.54 20.03 -30.38
CA ILE A 276 33.32 18.58 -30.28
C ILE A 276 32.67 18.24 -28.93
N GLU A 277 33.17 18.78 -27.82
CA GLU A 277 32.64 18.55 -26.48
C GLU A 277 31.22 19.12 -26.30
N TYR A 278 30.94 20.33 -26.79
CA TYR A 278 29.58 20.89 -26.76
C TYR A 278 28.60 20.02 -27.55
N SER A 279 29.05 19.50 -28.70
CA SER A 279 28.27 18.59 -29.54
C SER A 279 27.99 17.26 -28.84
N PHE A 280 28.98 16.70 -28.15
CA PHE A 280 28.80 15.52 -27.29
C PHE A 280 27.75 15.76 -26.20
N HIS A 281 27.85 16.87 -25.47
CA HIS A 281 26.88 17.22 -24.44
C HIS A 281 25.47 17.44 -24.98
N ALA A 282 25.31 18.03 -26.17
CA ALA A 282 24.01 18.19 -26.82
C ALA A 282 23.34 16.83 -27.08
N LEU A 283 24.07 15.90 -27.69
CA LEU A 283 23.57 14.55 -28.02
C LEU A 283 23.31 13.71 -26.76
N LEU A 284 24.20 13.75 -25.78
CA LEU A 284 24.03 13.03 -24.52
C LEU A 284 22.82 13.54 -23.73
N SER A 285 22.62 14.86 -23.70
CA SER A 285 21.47 15.48 -23.02
C SER A 285 20.15 15.08 -23.67
N PHE A 286 20.11 14.98 -25.00
CA PHE A 286 18.96 14.46 -25.73
C PHE A 286 18.64 13.01 -25.34
N LEU A 287 19.66 12.14 -25.26
CA LEU A 287 19.50 10.74 -24.84
C LEU A 287 18.92 10.63 -23.42
N PHE A 288 19.46 11.37 -22.46
CA PHE A 288 18.95 11.35 -21.09
C PHE A 288 17.53 11.94 -20.98
N LEU A 289 17.22 13.00 -21.73
CA LEU A 289 15.87 13.55 -21.79
C LEU A 289 14.88 12.51 -22.33
N ALA A 290 15.23 11.78 -23.39
CA ALA A 290 14.39 10.72 -23.93
C ALA A 290 14.16 9.57 -22.92
N ASN A 291 15.19 9.19 -22.15
CA ASN A 291 15.07 8.18 -21.09
C ASN A 291 14.10 8.61 -19.98
N LEU A 292 14.05 9.90 -19.61
CA LEU A 292 13.10 10.40 -18.61
C LEU A 292 11.63 10.14 -19.03
N PHE A 293 11.32 10.28 -20.32
CA PHE A 293 9.96 10.00 -20.83
C PHE A 293 9.57 8.52 -20.73
N THR A 294 10.52 7.59 -20.65
CA THR A 294 10.22 6.16 -20.48
C THR A 294 9.66 5.82 -19.10
N MET A 295 9.99 6.62 -18.08
CA MET A 295 9.47 6.44 -16.72
C MET A 295 8.06 7.00 -16.55
N TYR A 296 7.67 7.97 -17.39
CA TYR A 296 6.42 8.70 -17.25
C TYR A 296 5.16 7.80 -17.21
N PRO A 297 4.98 6.79 -18.08
CA PRO A 297 3.78 5.94 -18.05
C PRO A 297 3.61 5.21 -16.72
N ARG A 298 4.71 4.66 -16.17
CA ARG A 298 4.69 3.97 -14.88
C ARG A 298 4.30 4.90 -13.75
N THR A 299 4.89 6.10 -13.71
CA THR A 299 4.56 7.12 -12.71
C THR A 299 3.12 7.61 -12.84
N ALA A 300 2.60 7.72 -14.06
CA ALA A 300 1.22 8.13 -14.29
C ALA A 300 0.22 7.13 -13.68
N VAL A 301 0.42 5.82 -13.89
CA VAL A 301 -0.43 4.77 -13.31
C VAL A 301 -0.36 4.79 -11.78
N SER A 302 0.84 4.79 -11.19
CA SER A 302 1.00 4.87 -9.72
C SER A 302 0.36 6.15 -9.17
N SER A 303 0.50 7.29 -9.85
CA SER A 303 -0.12 8.55 -9.42
C SER A 303 -1.64 8.49 -9.47
N GLN A 304 -2.24 7.81 -10.45
CA GLN A 304 -3.69 7.64 -10.55
C GLN A 304 -4.21 6.75 -9.42
N ARG A 305 -3.52 5.65 -9.10
CA ARG A 305 -3.88 4.76 -7.98
C ARG A 305 -3.83 5.48 -6.63
N LEU A 306 -2.86 6.38 -6.41
CA LEU A 306 -2.83 7.18 -5.18
C LEU A 306 -3.98 8.19 -5.12
N LYS A 307 -4.29 8.83 -6.25
CA LYS A 307 -5.43 9.75 -6.34
C LYS A 307 -6.75 9.06 -6.08
N GLU A 308 -6.94 7.85 -6.62
CA GLU A 308 -8.14 7.04 -6.37
C GLU A 308 -8.37 6.83 -4.87
N VAL A 309 -7.31 6.66 -4.06
CA VAL A 309 -7.43 6.60 -2.59
C VAL A 309 -7.78 7.97 -2.00
N MET A 310 -7.09 9.03 -2.40
CA MET A 310 -7.34 10.36 -1.84
C MET A 310 -8.73 10.92 -2.18
N ASP A 311 -9.23 10.60 -3.38
CA ASP A 311 -10.47 11.12 -3.93
C ASP A 311 -11.68 10.23 -3.60
N MET A 312 -11.48 9.05 -2.99
CA MET A 312 -12.57 8.16 -2.60
C MET A 312 -13.43 8.83 -1.51
N PRO A 313 -14.76 8.92 -1.73
CA PRO A 313 -15.67 9.43 -0.72
C PRO A 313 -15.73 8.45 0.46
N ILE A 314 -15.90 8.98 1.66
CA ILE A 314 -16.08 8.18 2.88
C ILE A 314 -17.57 7.87 3.02
N SER A 315 -17.93 6.59 3.07
CA SER A 315 -19.34 6.17 3.22
C SER A 315 -19.93 6.43 4.60
N ILE A 316 -19.13 6.26 5.67
CA ILE A 316 -19.61 6.44 7.05
C ILE A 316 -19.14 7.78 7.61
N ASN A 317 -20.06 8.72 7.78
CA ASN A 317 -19.78 9.99 8.44
C ASN A 317 -19.54 9.77 9.95
N PRO A 318 -18.39 10.18 10.51
CA PRO A 318 -18.12 10.07 11.95
C PRO A 318 -19.08 10.88 12.82
N ASN A 319 -19.75 11.89 12.25
CA ASN A 319 -20.70 12.77 12.91
C ASN A 319 -20.12 13.35 14.22
N GLU A 320 -19.06 14.16 14.11
CA GLU A 320 -18.30 14.64 15.27
C GLU A 320 -19.17 15.40 16.29
N ASP A 321 -20.20 16.10 15.83
CA ASP A 321 -21.19 16.83 16.66
C ASP A 321 -22.41 15.97 17.08
N GLY A 322 -22.36 14.66 16.84
CA GLY A 322 -23.44 13.73 17.16
C GLY A 322 -23.60 13.44 18.66
N VAL A 323 -24.59 12.62 19.00
CA VAL A 323 -24.87 12.24 20.39
C VAL A 323 -23.67 11.49 20.99
N THR A 324 -23.23 11.90 22.18
CA THR A 324 -22.11 11.28 22.91
C THR A 324 -22.55 10.56 24.19
N GLU A 325 -23.61 11.04 24.84
CA GLU A 325 -24.14 10.50 26.09
C GLU A 325 -25.64 10.28 25.99
N THR A 326 -26.14 9.29 26.74
CA THR A 326 -27.54 8.86 26.75
C THR A 326 -28.00 8.64 28.18
N GLU A 327 -29.29 8.82 28.43
CA GLU A 327 -29.88 8.58 29.75
C GLU A 327 -29.95 7.09 30.10
N THR A 328 -30.24 6.25 29.10
CA THR A 328 -30.24 4.79 29.24
C THR A 328 -28.91 4.20 28.80
N LYS A 329 -28.65 2.96 29.22
CA LYS A 329 -27.46 2.20 28.86
C LYS A 329 -27.84 0.79 28.42
N GLY A 330 -27.27 0.34 27.31
CA GLY A 330 -27.34 -1.05 26.84
C GLY A 330 -28.64 -1.45 26.15
N TYR A 331 -29.58 -0.55 25.89
CA TYR A 331 -30.79 -0.91 25.12
C TYR A 331 -30.46 -0.98 23.63
N LEU A 332 -30.95 -2.01 22.95
CA LEU A 332 -30.79 -2.19 21.51
C LEU A 332 -32.13 -2.52 20.85
N GLU A 333 -32.43 -1.86 19.74
CA GLU A 333 -33.62 -2.13 18.93
C GLU A 333 -33.27 -2.11 17.44
N PHE A 334 -33.68 -3.17 16.75
CA PHE A 334 -33.76 -3.21 15.29
C PHE A 334 -35.21 -2.95 14.91
N ASP A 335 -35.44 -1.95 14.06
CA ASP A 335 -36.76 -1.55 13.58
C ASP A 335 -36.80 -1.62 12.05
N ASN A 336 -37.40 -2.71 11.55
CA ASN A 336 -37.65 -3.02 10.14
C ASN A 336 -36.39 -2.90 9.27
N VAL A 337 -35.27 -3.44 9.77
CA VAL A 337 -33.95 -3.31 9.15
C VAL A 337 -33.84 -4.19 7.92
N THR A 338 -33.52 -3.58 6.79
CA THR A 338 -33.15 -4.27 5.54
C THR A 338 -31.77 -3.78 5.13
N PHE A 339 -30.89 -4.71 4.75
CA PHE A 339 -29.50 -4.39 4.43
C PHE A 339 -29.01 -5.18 3.22
N ALA A 340 -28.39 -4.47 2.28
CA ALA A 340 -27.61 -5.00 1.18
C ALA A 340 -26.18 -4.44 1.27
N TYR A 341 -25.18 -5.28 0.99
CA TYR A 341 -23.81 -4.78 0.87
C TYR A 341 -23.72 -3.77 -0.28
N PRO A 342 -22.91 -2.71 -0.16
CA PRO A 342 -22.78 -1.74 -1.22
C PRO A 342 -22.34 -2.39 -2.54
N GLY A 343 -23.10 -2.14 -3.60
CA GLY A 343 -22.88 -2.77 -4.92
C GLY A 343 -23.82 -3.95 -5.23
N GLU A 344 -24.49 -4.53 -4.22
CA GLU A 344 -25.40 -5.68 -4.38
C GLU A 344 -26.84 -5.33 -3.97
N THR A 345 -27.40 -4.27 -4.57
CA THR A 345 -28.73 -3.75 -4.17
C THR A 345 -29.91 -4.63 -4.57
N GLU A 346 -29.72 -5.59 -5.48
CA GLU A 346 -30.80 -6.47 -5.98
C GLU A 346 -31.10 -7.66 -5.06
N SER A 347 -30.17 -8.04 -4.17
CA SER A 347 -30.33 -9.16 -3.25
C SER A 347 -29.85 -8.78 -1.86
N PRO A 348 -30.71 -8.12 -1.04
CA PRO A 348 -30.38 -7.83 0.36
C PRO A 348 -29.96 -9.10 1.11
N VAL A 349 -29.00 -8.95 2.02
CA VAL A 349 -28.54 -10.03 2.91
C VAL A 349 -29.44 -10.16 4.13
N LEU A 350 -30.11 -9.08 4.52
CA LEU A 350 -31.07 -9.03 5.61
C LEU A 350 -32.35 -8.36 5.15
N HIS A 351 -33.49 -8.91 5.56
CA HIS A 351 -34.83 -8.48 5.18
C HIS A 351 -35.71 -8.26 6.41
N ASN A 352 -36.21 -7.04 6.56
CA ASN A 352 -37.21 -6.65 7.57
C ASN A 352 -36.95 -7.19 9.00
N ILE A 353 -35.71 -7.09 9.47
CA ILE A 353 -35.28 -7.57 10.78
C ILE A 353 -35.78 -6.63 11.88
N SER A 354 -36.57 -7.15 12.81
CA SER A 354 -37.13 -6.40 13.94
C SER A 354 -37.03 -7.18 15.25
N PHE A 355 -36.28 -6.66 16.22
CA PHE A 355 -36.19 -7.21 17.58
C PHE A 355 -35.67 -6.17 18.57
N LYS A 356 -35.81 -6.46 19.87
CA LYS A 356 -35.32 -5.64 20.97
C LYS A 356 -34.50 -6.49 21.93
N ALA A 357 -33.48 -5.89 22.53
CA ALA A 357 -32.64 -6.49 23.57
C ALA A 357 -32.44 -5.47 24.69
N LYS A 358 -32.53 -5.93 25.94
CA LYS A 358 -32.43 -5.08 27.13
C LYS A 358 -31.19 -5.43 27.96
N PRO A 359 -30.70 -4.49 28.78
CA PRO A 359 -29.61 -4.74 29.70
C PRO A 359 -29.85 -5.97 30.58
N GLY A 360 -28.85 -6.85 30.66
CA GLY A 360 -28.93 -8.13 31.38
C GLY A 360 -29.49 -9.30 30.57
N GLU A 361 -30.06 -9.06 29.38
CA GLU A 361 -30.52 -10.12 28.48
C GLU A 361 -29.40 -10.63 27.58
N THR A 362 -29.38 -11.94 27.36
CA THR A 362 -28.58 -12.61 26.33
C THR A 362 -29.44 -12.99 25.15
N ILE A 363 -29.18 -12.40 23.98
CA ILE A 363 -29.85 -12.73 22.72
C ILE A 363 -28.89 -13.52 21.84
N ALA A 364 -29.34 -14.68 21.39
CA ALA A 364 -28.57 -15.55 20.52
C ALA A 364 -29.11 -15.55 19.09
N PHE A 365 -28.22 -15.70 18.10
CA PHE A 365 -28.56 -15.85 16.69
C PHE A 365 -28.04 -17.18 16.15
N ILE A 366 -28.92 -17.95 15.50
CA ILE A 366 -28.59 -19.24 14.89
C ILE A 366 -29.21 -19.38 13.50
N GLY A 367 -28.58 -20.17 12.65
CA GLY A 367 -29.04 -20.42 11.28
C GLY A 367 -27.91 -20.92 10.38
N SER A 368 -28.24 -21.32 9.15
CA SER A 368 -27.28 -21.84 8.16
C SER A 368 -26.19 -20.84 7.78
N THR A 369 -25.04 -21.33 7.31
CA THR A 369 -23.97 -20.46 6.77
C THR A 369 -24.54 -19.57 5.66
N GLY A 370 -24.25 -18.27 5.70
CA GLY A 370 -24.77 -17.30 4.74
C GLY A 370 -26.13 -16.68 5.11
N SER A 371 -26.77 -17.05 6.22
CA SER A 371 -28.06 -16.48 6.63
C SER A 371 -28.04 -15.03 7.16
N GLY A 372 -26.91 -14.33 7.03
CA GLY A 372 -26.78 -12.92 7.44
C GLY A 372 -26.44 -12.66 8.92
N LYS A 373 -26.18 -13.69 9.74
CA LYS A 373 -25.89 -13.54 11.20
C LYS A 373 -24.73 -12.57 11.50
N SER A 374 -23.57 -12.78 10.89
CA SER A 374 -22.40 -11.91 11.11
C SER A 374 -22.64 -10.50 10.57
N THR A 375 -23.35 -10.38 9.44
CA THR A 375 -23.79 -9.09 8.88
C THR A 375 -24.66 -8.33 9.88
N LEU A 376 -25.64 -8.99 10.50
CA LEU A 376 -26.55 -8.37 11.48
C LEU A 376 -25.78 -7.71 12.61
N VAL A 377 -24.81 -8.42 13.20
CA VAL A 377 -24.05 -7.88 14.33
C VAL A 377 -23.01 -6.84 13.94
N GLN A 378 -22.53 -6.84 12.69
CA GLN A 378 -21.63 -5.82 12.14
C GLN A 378 -22.31 -4.45 11.93
N LEU A 379 -23.63 -4.42 11.81
CA LEU A 379 -24.39 -3.17 11.68
C LEU A 379 -24.44 -2.36 12.98
N ILE A 380 -24.35 -3.03 14.14
CA ILE A 380 -24.45 -2.41 15.47
C ILE A 380 -23.30 -1.41 15.75
N PRO A 381 -22.00 -1.76 15.55
CA PRO A 381 -20.90 -0.80 15.65
C PRO A 381 -20.80 0.16 14.45
N ARG A 382 -21.80 0.13 13.55
CA ARG A 382 -21.89 0.93 12.34
C ARG A 382 -20.66 0.76 11.45
N PHE A 383 -20.33 -0.49 11.12
CA PHE A 383 -19.36 -0.79 10.07
C PHE A 383 -19.97 -0.59 8.68
N TYR A 384 -21.29 -0.75 8.58
CA TYR A 384 -22.13 -0.41 7.44
C TYR A 384 -23.39 0.31 7.93
N ASP A 385 -23.95 1.18 7.10
CA ASP A 385 -25.28 1.77 7.33
C ASP A 385 -26.36 0.88 6.70
N VAL A 386 -27.51 0.79 7.37
CA VAL A 386 -28.66 0.03 6.89
C VAL A 386 -29.24 0.65 5.61
N THR A 387 -29.77 -0.19 4.72
CA THR A 387 -30.42 0.27 3.48
C THR A 387 -31.81 0.86 3.77
N LEU A 388 -32.59 0.17 4.61
CA LEU A 388 -33.90 0.62 5.10
C LEU A 388 -34.04 0.30 6.59
N GLY A 389 -34.94 1.03 7.26
CA GLY A 389 -35.16 0.90 8.70
C GLY A 389 -34.14 1.68 9.53
N LYS A 390 -34.01 1.28 10.79
CA LYS A 390 -33.08 1.90 11.75
C LYS A 390 -32.66 0.93 12.85
N ILE A 391 -31.46 1.15 13.36
CA ILE A 391 -30.93 0.49 14.55
C ILE A 391 -30.81 1.56 15.63
N LEU A 392 -31.45 1.34 16.77
CA LEU A 392 -31.45 2.25 17.90
C LEU A 392 -30.58 1.64 19.01
N VAL A 393 -29.63 2.43 19.51
CA VAL A 393 -28.91 2.16 20.77
C VAL A 393 -29.36 3.21 21.77
N ASP A 394 -29.84 2.78 22.93
CA ASP A 394 -30.32 3.68 23.98
C ASP A 394 -31.37 4.70 23.49
N GLY A 395 -32.23 4.26 22.56
CA GLY A 395 -33.31 5.06 21.96
C GLY A 395 -32.88 6.02 20.84
N VAL A 396 -31.58 6.11 20.55
CA VAL A 396 -31.01 6.99 19.51
C VAL A 396 -30.56 6.15 18.32
N ASP A 397 -30.83 6.61 17.10
CA ASP A 397 -30.36 5.93 15.88
C ASP A 397 -28.83 5.94 15.82
N VAL A 398 -28.20 4.79 15.52
CA VAL A 398 -26.73 4.67 15.40
C VAL A 398 -26.13 5.70 14.43
N ARG A 399 -26.91 6.23 13.49
CA ARG A 399 -26.51 7.27 12.54
C ARG A 399 -26.38 8.67 13.16
N GLU A 400 -27.09 8.94 14.25
CA GLU A 400 -27.13 10.23 14.95
C GLU A 400 -26.05 10.36 16.03
N TYR A 401 -25.36 9.28 16.38
CA TYR A 401 -24.26 9.28 17.33
C TYR A 401 -22.98 9.90 16.75
N ASN A 402 -22.16 10.45 17.64
CA ASN A 402 -20.73 10.50 17.42
C ASN A 402 -20.19 9.06 17.35
N LEU A 403 -19.51 8.71 16.26
CA LEU A 403 -19.12 7.33 15.97
C LEU A 403 -18.17 6.74 17.03
N LYS A 404 -17.31 7.55 17.65
CA LYS A 404 -16.41 7.10 18.71
C LYS A 404 -17.21 6.78 19.98
N ALA A 405 -18.16 7.64 20.35
CA ALA A 405 -19.02 7.43 21.50
C ALA A 405 -19.88 6.16 21.35
N LEU A 406 -20.50 5.93 20.18
CA LEU A 406 -21.22 4.68 19.88
C LEU A 406 -20.31 3.46 20.07
N ARG A 407 -19.11 3.48 19.47
CA ARG A 407 -18.17 2.35 19.54
C ARG A 407 -17.56 2.15 20.93
N GLN A 408 -17.55 3.17 21.80
CA GLN A 408 -17.15 3.01 23.21
C GLN A 408 -18.16 2.18 24.00
N LYS A 409 -19.45 2.28 23.68
CA LYS A 409 -20.53 1.47 24.31
C LYS A 409 -20.50 -0.01 23.93
N ILE A 410 -19.74 -0.39 22.88
CA ILE A 410 -19.79 -1.73 22.27
C ILE A 410 -18.46 -2.47 22.45
N GLY A 411 -18.51 -3.70 22.94
CA GLY A 411 -17.40 -4.67 22.85
C GLY A 411 -17.68 -5.66 21.75
N PHE A 412 -16.96 -5.54 20.63
CA PHE A 412 -17.10 -6.44 19.50
C PHE A 412 -15.98 -7.48 19.50
N ILE A 413 -16.35 -8.76 19.50
CA ILE A 413 -15.43 -9.90 19.41
C ILE A 413 -15.71 -10.58 18.05
N PRO A 414 -14.77 -10.51 17.09
CA PRO A 414 -14.97 -11.09 15.77
C PRO A 414 -14.81 -12.62 15.76
N GLN A 415 -15.37 -13.27 14.74
CA GLN A 415 -15.21 -14.71 14.49
C GLN A 415 -13.75 -15.13 14.40
N LYS A 416 -12.92 -14.32 13.73
CA LYS A 416 -11.48 -14.55 13.64
C LYS A 416 -10.77 -13.52 14.52
N ALA A 417 -10.33 -13.94 15.71
CA ALA A 417 -9.54 -13.06 16.58
C ALA A 417 -8.28 -12.54 15.89
N LEU A 418 -8.08 -11.23 15.98
CA LEU A 418 -6.89 -10.53 15.53
C LEU A 418 -6.21 -9.85 16.72
N LEU A 419 -4.91 -10.13 16.87
CA LEU A 419 -4.04 -9.50 17.85
C LEU A 419 -2.98 -8.68 17.12
N PHE A 420 -2.48 -7.65 17.78
CA PHE A 420 -1.45 -6.76 17.26
C PHE A 420 -0.08 -7.15 17.81
N THR A 421 0.97 -6.83 17.06
CA THR A 421 2.36 -6.99 17.53
C THR A 421 2.56 -6.13 18.78
N GLY A 422 3.19 -6.69 19.82
CA GLY A 422 3.33 -6.03 21.12
C GLY A 422 3.35 -7.06 22.25
N THR A 423 2.91 -6.70 23.45
CA THR A 423 2.74 -7.64 24.57
C THR A 423 1.28 -8.08 24.71
N ILE A 424 1.04 -9.13 25.51
CA ILE A 424 -0.32 -9.52 25.91
C ILE A 424 -1.00 -8.36 26.65
N ALA A 425 -0.29 -7.70 27.56
CA ALA A 425 -0.81 -6.56 28.33
C ALA A 425 -1.25 -5.41 27.42
N GLU A 426 -0.39 -5.00 26.48
CA GLU A 426 -0.71 -3.98 25.48
C GLU A 426 -1.95 -4.35 24.69
N ASN A 427 -2.05 -5.60 24.23
CA ASN A 427 -3.20 -6.09 23.48
C ASN A 427 -4.51 -6.07 24.29
N LEU A 428 -4.48 -6.34 25.59
CA LEU A 428 -5.68 -6.24 26.43
C LEU A 428 -6.07 -4.79 26.71
N ARG A 429 -5.08 -3.89 26.84
CA ARG A 429 -5.29 -2.44 27.05
C ARG A 429 -5.90 -1.72 25.85
N TYR A 430 -6.00 -2.34 24.67
CA TYR A 430 -6.86 -1.83 23.58
C TYR A 430 -8.33 -1.67 24.02
N GLY A 431 -8.79 -2.46 24.99
CA GLY A 431 -10.13 -2.32 25.55
C GLY A 431 -10.26 -1.10 26.48
N LYS A 432 -9.21 -0.83 27.27
CA LYS A 432 -9.10 0.29 28.21
C LYS A 432 -7.62 0.57 28.45
N GLU A 433 -7.14 1.71 27.96
CA GLU A 433 -5.71 2.06 27.95
C GLU A 433 -5.11 2.05 29.35
N GLU A 434 -5.81 2.66 30.30
CA GLU A 434 -5.41 2.78 31.71
C GLU A 434 -5.79 1.56 32.58
N ALA A 435 -6.00 0.39 31.98
CA ALA A 435 -6.35 -0.80 32.76
C ALA A 435 -5.21 -1.26 33.68
N SER A 436 -5.53 -1.44 34.97
CA SER A 436 -4.58 -1.92 35.97
C SER A 436 -4.21 -3.38 35.74
N GLN A 437 -3.09 -3.83 36.30
CA GLN A 437 -2.67 -5.23 36.16
C GLN A 437 -3.69 -6.21 36.76
N GLU A 438 -4.40 -5.80 37.81
CA GLU A 438 -5.49 -6.55 38.42
C GLU A 438 -6.69 -6.66 37.47
N GLU A 439 -7.07 -5.57 36.78
CA GLU A 439 -8.12 -5.60 35.77
C GLU A 439 -7.76 -6.55 34.61
N LEU A 440 -6.49 -6.52 34.16
CA LEU A 440 -6.00 -7.45 33.14
C LEU A 440 -6.06 -8.91 33.61
N SER A 441 -5.66 -9.17 34.86
CA SER A 441 -5.68 -10.50 35.46
C SER A 441 -7.10 -11.04 35.61
N GLN A 442 -8.04 -10.21 36.09
CA GLN A 442 -9.45 -10.57 36.20
C GLN A 442 -10.07 -10.88 34.83
N ALA A 443 -9.81 -10.05 33.82
CA ALA A 443 -10.31 -10.29 32.48
C ALA A 443 -9.72 -11.57 31.85
N ALA A 444 -8.43 -11.82 32.07
CA ALA A 444 -7.78 -13.06 31.66
C ALA A 444 -8.36 -14.29 32.36
N GLU A 445 -8.77 -14.17 33.63
CA GLU A 445 -9.42 -15.25 34.37
C GLU A 445 -10.81 -15.55 33.82
N VAL A 446 -11.64 -14.51 33.60
CA VAL A 446 -12.96 -14.65 32.98
C VAL A 446 -12.86 -15.33 31.62
N ALA A 447 -11.90 -14.90 30.80
CA ALA A 447 -11.71 -15.43 29.45
C ALA A 447 -10.99 -16.79 29.42
N GLN A 448 -10.67 -17.41 30.57
CA GLN A 448 -9.93 -18.67 30.66
C GLN A 448 -8.54 -18.59 29.98
N ALA A 449 -7.94 -17.40 30.00
CA ALA A 449 -6.62 -17.11 29.45
C ALA A 449 -5.50 -17.15 30.50
N LYS A 450 -5.85 -17.00 31.79
CA LYS A 450 -4.87 -16.85 32.88
C LYS A 450 -3.83 -17.97 32.93
N ASP A 451 -4.26 -19.23 32.92
CA ASP A 451 -3.36 -20.39 33.04
C ASP A 451 -2.27 -20.40 31.95
N PHE A 452 -2.65 -20.12 30.69
CA PHE A 452 -1.66 -20.11 29.61
C PHE A 452 -0.77 -18.87 29.68
N ILE A 453 -1.28 -17.73 30.13
CA ILE A 453 -0.47 -16.53 30.33
C ILE A 453 0.56 -16.80 31.42
N GLU A 454 0.13 -17.34 32.56
CA GLU A 454 0.99 -17.67 33.69
C GLU A 454 2.02 -18.78 33.39
N SER A 455 1.72 -19.67 32.44
CA SER A 455 2.69 -20.68 31.97
C SER A 455 3.85 -20.10 31.15
N ARG A 456 3.74 -18.84 30.69
CA ARG A 456 4.83 -18.15 29.98
C ARG A 456 5.77 -17.48 30.99
N GLU A 457 7.06 -17.46 30.68
CA GLU A 457 8.08 -16.82 31.52
C GLU A 457 7.79 -15.32 31.75
N GLU A 458 7.43 -14.60 30.69
CA GLU A 458 7.15 -13.15 30.72
C GLU A 458 5.68 -12.82 31.07
N ARG A 459 4.82 -13.84 31.23
CA ARG A 459 3.40 -13.68 31.55
C ARG A 459 2.70 -12.64 30.66
N PHE A 460 2.17 -11.55 31.23
CA PHE A 460 1.49 -10.49 30.49
C PHE A 460 2.42 -9.70 29.57
N GLU A 461 3.73 -9.70 29.83
CA GLU A 461 4.72 -9.06 28.99
C GLU A 461 5.17 -9.95 27.82
N THR A 462 4.64 -11.18 27.72
CA THR A 462 4.95 -12.09 26.61
C THR A 462 4.71 -11.42 25.27
N HIS A 463 5.74 -11.41 24.42
CA HIS A 463 5.65 -10.85 23.08
C HIS A 463 4.69 -11.63 22.16
N LEU A 464 3.82 -10.89 21.48
CA LEU A 464 2.93 -11.35 20.42
C LEU A 464 3.47 -10.90 19.07
N ALA A 465 3.64 -11.88 18.18
CA ALA A 465 4.02 -11.63 16.79
C ALA A 465 2.82 -11.06 16.00
N GLU A 466 3.09 -10.59 14.76
CA GLU A 466 2.06 -10.07 13.87
C GLU A 466 0.86 -11.03 13.76
N GLY A 467 -0.36 -10.49 13.97
CA GLY A 467 -1.61 -11.26 13.96
C GLY A 467 -1.72 -12.30 15.08
N GLY A 468 -0.85 -12.28 16.09
CA GLY A 468 -0.74 -13.34 17.10
C GLY A 468 -0.37 -14.69 16.49
N SER A 469 0.51 -14.71 15.47
CA SER A 469 0.89 -15.93 14.75
C SER A 469 1.59 -16.99 15.62
N ASN A 470 2.16 -16.58 16.76
CA ASN A 470 2.78 -17.46 17.76
C ASN A 470 1.79 -18.05 18.80
N LEU A 471 0.47 -17.87 18.60
CA LEU A 471 -0.59 -18.41 19.45
C LEU A 471 -1.53 -19.34 18.69
N SER A 472 -2.13 -20.29 19.41
CA SER A 472 -3.20 -21.13 18.85
C SER A 472 -4.48 -20.32 18.60
N GLY A 473 -5.39 -20.85 17.77
CA GLY A 473 -6.68 -20.20 17.49
C GLY A 473 -7.49 -19.93 18.77
N GLY A 474 -7.64 -20.94 19.64
CA GLY A 474 -8.35 -20.79 20.92
C GLY A 474 -7.68 -19.79 21.88
N GLN A 475 -6.34 -19.74 21.92
CA GLN A 475 -5.62 -18.74 22.73
C GLN A 475 -5.88 -17.32 22.24
N LYS A 476 -5.84 -17.09 20.91
CA LYS A 476 -6.15 -15.78 20.32
C LYS A 476 -7.57 -15.34 20.64
N GLN A 477 -8.52 -16.26 20.53
CA GLN A 477 -9.92 -15.98 20.80
C GLN A 477 -10.15 -15.60 22.27
N ARG A 478 -9.56 -16.34 23.21
CA ARG A 478 -9.61 -16.01 24.64
C ARG A 478 -8.99 -14.65 24.95
N LEU A 479 -7.88 -14.28 24.33
CA LEU A 479 -7.32 -12.92 24.50
C LEU A 479 -8.21 -11.83 23.91
N SER A 480 -8.86 -12.10 22.77
CA SER A 480 -9.83 -11.16 22.17
C SER A 480 -11.05 -10.97 23.07
N ILE A 481 -11.52 -12.03 23.74
CA ILE A 481 -12.60 -11.96 24.73
C ILE A 481 -12.12 -11.17 25.96
N ALA A 482 -10.94 -11.47 26.50
CA ALA A 482 -10.37 -10.73 27.63
C ALA A 482 -10.27 -9.23 27.32
N ARG A 483 -9.85 -8.85 26.11
CA ARG A 483 -9.82 -7.43 25.65
C ARG A 483 -11.19 -6.77 25.74
N ALA A 484 -12.25 -7.47 25.35
CA ALA A 484 -13.62 -6.94 25.45
C ALA A 484 -14.10 -6.86 26.92
N VAL A 485 -13.73 -7.82 27.76
CA VAL A 485 -14.06 -7.82 29.20
C VAL A 485 -13.36 -6.65 29.93
N VAL A 486 -12.10 -6.36 29.59
CA VAL A 486 -11.35 -5.21 30.14
C VAL A 486 -12.09 -3.89 29.86
N LYS A 487 -12.70 -3.77 28.67
CA LYS A 487 -13.41 -2.56 28.24
C LYS A 487 -14.68 -2.27 29.06
N LYS A 488 -15.34 -3.30 29.61
CA LYS A 488 -16.63 -3.19 30.33
C LYS A 488 -17.72 -2.40 29.54
N PRO A 489 -18.01 -2.76 28.29
CA PRO A 489 -19.02 -2.10 27.45
C PRO A 489 -20.47 -2.32 27.93
N ASP A 490 -21.38 -1.48 27.46
CA ASP A 490 -22.84 -1.61 27.67
C ASP A 490 -23.44 -2.76 26.84
N ILE A 491 -22.85 -3.04 25.67
CA ILE A 491 -23.27 -4.11 24.74
C ILE A 491 -22.07 -4.97 24.37
N TYR A 492 -22.17 -6.29 24.58
CA TYR A 492 -21.21 -7.27 24.12
C TYR A 492 -21.72 -7.99 22.88
N ILE A 493 -20.86 -8.16 21.88
CA ILE A 493 -21.16 -8.85 20.63
C ILE A 493 -20.11 -9.93 20.41
N PHE A 494 -20.54 -11.18 20.43
CA PHE A 494 -19.72 -12.36 20.14
C PHE A 494 -20.13 -12.92 18.78
N ASP A 495 -19.35 -12.62 17.73
CA ASP A 495 -19.58 -13.17 16.40
C ASP A 495 -18.88 -14.53 16.29
N ASP A 496 -19.59 -15.64 16.53
CA ASP A 496 -19.07 -17.03 16.49
C ASP A 496 -17.75 -17.23 17.25
N SER A 497 -17.57 -16.45 18.32
CA SER A 497 -16.30 -16.33 19.04
C SER A 497 -16.01 -17.51 19.96
N PHE A 498 -16.97 -18.41 20.17
CA PHE A 498 -16.79 -19.58 21.03
C PHE A 498 -16.40 -20.84 20.24
N SER A 499 -16.55 -20.82 18.91
CA SER A 499 -16.32 -22.00 18.07
C SER A 499 -14.85 -22.47 18.05
N ALA A 500 -13.91 -21.56 18.27
CA ALA A 500 -12.48 -21.87 18.34
C ALA A 500 -12.05 -22.53 19.67
N LEU A 501 -12.94 -22.64 20.65
CA LEU A 501 -12.69 -23.23 21.95
C LEU A 501 -13.22 -24.67 22.03
N ASP A 502 -12.55 -25.48 22.84
CA ASP A 502 -13.07 -26.79 23.25
C ASP A 502 -14.32 -26.63 24.14
N TYR A 503 -15.20 -27.63 24.13
CA TYR A 503 -16.49 -27.58 24.82
C TYR A 503 -16.40 -27.27 26.31
N LYS A 504 -15.40 -27.83 27.01
CA LYS A 504 -15.25 -27.63 28.45
C LYS A 504 -14.83 -26.20 28.75
N THR A 505 -13.84 -25.68 28.03
CA THR A 505 -13.38 -24.30 28.19
C THR A 505 -14.48 -23.30 27.82
N ASP A 506 -15.22 -23.53 26.73
CA ASP A 506 -16.38 -22.71 26.35
C ASP A 506 -17.42 -22.62 27.47
N ALA A 507 -17.88 -23.76 27.99
CA ALA A 507 -18.90 -23.79 29.03
C ALA A 507 -18.48 -23.04 30.30
N VAL A 508 -17.22 -23.23 30.74
CA VAL A 508 -16.67 -22.52 31.90
C VAL A 508 -16.56 -21.02 31.63
N LEU A 509 -16.04 -20.64 30.46
CA LEU A 509 -15.90 -19.25 30.06
C LEU A 509 -17.27 -18.54 30.02
N ARG A 510 -18.28 -19.12 29.36
CA ARG A 510 -19.63 -18.53 29.31
C ARG A 510 -20.25 -18.34 30.70
N ARG A 511 -20.07 -19.32 31.60
CA ARG A 511 -20.51 -19.20 32.99
C ARG A 511 -19.84 -18.01 33.69
N ARG A 512 -18.51 -17.88 33.59
CA ARG A 512 -17.75 -16.76 34.17
C ARG A 512 -18.12 -15.42 33.53
N LEU A 513 -18.35 -15.41 32.23
CA LEU A 513 -18.72 -14.22 31.50
C LEU A 513 -20.06 -13.67 32.00
N LYS A 514 -21.06 -14.54 32.24
CA LYS A 514 -22.36 -14.14 32.79
C LYS A 514 -22.26 -13.45 34.15
N GLU A 515 -21.25 -13.80 34.97
CA GLU A 515 -20.99 -13.15 36.27
C GLU A 515 -20.55 -11.68 36.11
N VAL A 516 -19.87 -11.33 35.01
CA VAL A 516 -19.34 -9.98 34.76
C VAL A 516 -20.15 -9.16 33.76
N THR A 517 -21.00 -9.79 32.96
CA THR A 517 -21.87 -9.13 31.98
C THR A 517 -23.31 -8.93 32.45
N GLY A 518 -23.64 -9.22 33.72
CA GLY A 518 -25.02 -9.26 34.20
C GLY A 518 -25.83 -7.95 34.12
N GLN A 519 -25.18 -6.82 33.84
CA GLN A 519 -25.85 -5.52 33.59
C GLN A 519 -25.74 -5.04 32.14
N ALA A 520 -25.05 -5.79 31.28
CA ALA A 520 -24.85 -5.46 29.88
C ALA A 520 -25.78 -6.31 28.99
N THR A 521 -26.05 -5.82 27.80
CA THR A 521 -26.76 -6.61 26.78
C THR A 521 -25.76 -7.51 26.06
N VAL A 522 -26.04 -8.79 25.94
CA VAL A 522 -25.12 -9.76 25.33
C VAL A 522 -25.74 -10.34 24.07
N LEU A 523 -25.02 -10.22 22.95
CA LEU A 523 -25.40 -10.75 21.65
C LEU A 523 -24.43 -11.86 21.26
N ILE A 524 -24.94 -13.04 20.96
CA ILE A 524 -24.13 -14.21 20.62
C ILE A 524 -24.59 -14.75 19.26
N VAL A 525 -23.74 -14.64 18.25
CA VAL A 525 -23.86 -15.45 17.04
C VAL A 525 -23.17 -16.77 17.31
N ALA A 526 -23.87 -17.88 17.12
CA ALA A 526 -23.26 -19.20 17.26
C ALA A 526 -23.67 -20.14 16.14
N GLN A 527 -22.76 -21.05 15.80
CA GLN A 527 -23.07 -22.21 14.98
C GLN A 527 -23.50 -23.41 15.82
N ARG A 528 -23.08 -23.47 17.09
CA ARG A 528 -23.36 -24.59 18.01
C ARG A 528 -24.57 -24.30 18.88
N VAL A 529 -25.55 -25.21 18.89
CA VAL A 529 -26.75 -25.12 19.74
C VAL A 529 -26.38 -25.04 21.21
N GLY A 530 -25.40 -25.84 21.65
CA GLY A 530 -24.91 -25.84 23.03
C GLY A 530 -24.40 -24.49 23.54
N THR A 531 -23.98 -23.59 22.65
CA THR A 531 -23.52 -22.24 22.99
C THR A 531 -24.67 -21.28 23.34
N ILE A 532 -25.89 -21.58 22.85
CA ILE A 532 -27.03 -20.66 22.89
C ILE A 532 -28.24 -21.18 23.66
N MET A 533 -28.22 -22.43 24.15
CA MET A 533 -29.36 -23.03 24.85
C MET A 533 -29.81 -22.22 26.07
N ASP A 534 -28.85 -21.58 26.77
CA ASP A 534 -29.09 -20.78 27.98
C ASP A 534 -29.41 -19.31 27.70
N ALA A 535 -29.58 -18.92 26.43
CA ALA A 535 -29.91 -17.55 26.07
C ALA A 535 -31.36 -17.21 26.50
N ASP A 536 -31.58 -15.96 26.93
CA ASP A 536 -32.91 -15.49 27.31
C ASP A 536 -33.86 -15.47 26.10
N GLN A 537 -33.29 -15.30 24.91
CA GLN A 537 -33.98 -15.40 23.64
C GLN A 537 -33.04 -15.85 22.52
N ILE A 538 -33.52 -16.77 21.69
CA ILE A 538 -32.85 -17.23 20.48
C ILE A 538 -33.64 -16.70 19.27
N ILE A 539 -32.94 -16.15 18.29
CA ILE A 539 -33.46 -15.68 17.01
C ILE A 539 -32.91 -16.62 15.92
N VAL A 540 -33.82 -17.27 15.20
CA VAL A 540 -33.49 -18.17 14.09
C VAL A 540 -33.53 -17.37 12.80
N LEU A 541 -32.40 -17.30 12.11
CA LEU A 541 -32.23 -16.60 10.84
C LEU A 541 -32.09 -17.60 9.69
N ASP A 542 -32.96 -17.48 8.70
CA ASP A 542 -32.85 -18.20 7.44
C ASP A 542 -33.03 -17.24 6.27
N GLN A 543 -32.15 -17.35 5.27
CA GLN A 543 -32.14 -16.48 4.08
C GLN A 543 -32.29 -14.97 4.37
N GLY A 544 -31.72 -14.49 5.48
CA GLY A 544 -31.77 -13.08 5.85
C GLY A 544 -33.06 -12.63 6.54
N GLU A 545 -33.98 -13.54 6.87
CA GLU A 545 -35.23 -13.26 7.58
C GLU A 545 -35.27 -13.94 8.95
N ILE A 546 -36.01 -13.34 9.90
CA ILE A 546 -36.31 -13.99 11.18
C ILE A 546 -37.45 -15.00 10.97
N VAL A 547 -37.12 -16.28 11.03
CA VAL A 547 -38.08 -17.39 10.88
C VAL A 547 -38.54 -17.98 12.20
N GLY A 548 -37.90 -17.60 13.32
CA GLY A 548 -38.28 -18.05 14.66
C GLY A 548 -37.68 -17.18 15.76
N ARG A 549 -38.40 -17.05 16.88
CA ARG A 549 -37.95 -16.34 18.09
C ARG A 549 -38.55 -16.98 19.32
N GLY A 550 -37.73 -17.34 20.30
CA GLY A 550 -38.19 -17.95 21.55
C GLY A 550 -37.04 -18.48 22.40
N LYS A 551 -37.36 -19.21 23.46
CA LYS A 551 -36.37 -19.98 24.23
C LYS A 551 -36.06 -21.32 23.56
N HIS A 552 -35.01 -21.99 24.03
CA HIS A 552 -34.60 -23.30 23.53
C HIS A 552 -35.77 -24.29 23.44
N GLU A 553 -36.46 -24.52 24.57
CA GLU A 553 -37.56 -25.48 24.68
C GLU A 553 -38.72 -25.11 23.74
N GLU A 554 -39.07 -23.82 23.67
CA GLU A 554 -40.15 -23.33 22.80
C GLU A 554 -39.81 -23.54 21.32
N LEU A 555 -38.58 -23.24 20.89
CA LEU A 555 -38.15 -23.38 19.50
C LEU A 555 -37.99 -24.85 19.09
N MET A 556 -37.62 -25.74 20.02
CA MET A 556 -37.60 -27.19 19.77
C MET A 556 -38.99 -27.74 19.41
N GLU A 557 -40.06 -27.12 19.90
CA GLU A 557 -41.43 -27.50 19.58
C GLU A 557 -41.96 -26.75 18.34
N THR A 558 -41.70 -25.44 18.26
CA THR A 558 -42.40 -24.53 17.35
C THR A 558 -41.67 -24.20 16.04
N ASN A 559 -40.36 -24.49 15.92
CA ASN A 559 -39.58 -24.10 14.75
C ASN A 559 -38.80 -25.29 14.15
N ASP A 560 -39.20 -25.71 12.94
CA ASP A 560 -38.61 -26.85 12.24
C ASP A 560 -37.10 -26.67 11.98
N ILE A 561 -36.69 -25.49 11.52
CA ILE A 561 -35.29 -25.20 11.17
C ILE A 561 -34.39 -25.28 12.41
N TYR A 562 -34.82 -24.69 13.52
CA TYR A 562 -34.11 -24.77 14.79
C TYR A 562 -33.98 -26.22 15.28
N ARG A 563 -35.08 -26.97 15.23
CA ARG A 563 -35.11 -28.39 15.61
C ARG A 563 -34.18 -29.23 14.74
N GLU A 564 -34.14 -29.00 13.43
CA GLU A 564 -33.22 -29.69 12.52
C GLU A 564 -31.74 -29.41 12.87
N ILE A 565 -31.40 -28.14 13.11
CA ILE A 565 -30.06 -27.74 13.52
C ILE A 565 -29.70 -28.38 14.86
N ALA A 566 -30.60 -28.33 15.85
CA ALA A 566 -30.41 -28.92 17.16
C ALA A 566 -30.23 -30.44 17.10
N ASP A 567 -31.12 -31.15 16.41
CA ASP A 567 -31.07 -32.61 16.26
C ASP A 567 -29.77 -33.08 15.60
N SER A 568 -29.32 -32.37 14.55
CA SER A 568 -28.08 -32.71 13.84
C SER A 568 -26.83 -32.60 14.71
N GLN A 569 -26.84 -31.72 15.73
CA GLN A 569 -25.71 -31.49 16.62
C GLN A 569 -25.81 -32.30 17.91
N LEU A 570 -26.99 -32.38 18.52
CA LEU A 570 -27.22 -33.04 19.80
C LEU A 570 -27.22 -34.58 19.68
N LYS A 571 -27.75 -35.16 18.58
CA LYS A 571 -27.69 -36.62 18.36
C LYS A 571 -26.26 -37.11 18.16
N ASN A 572 -25.40 -36.30 17.54
CA ASN A 572 -23.99 -36.61 17.36
C ASN A 572 -23.19 -36.48 18.66
N GLN A 573 -23.57 -35.57 19.57
CA GLN A 573 -22.92 -35.46 20.88
C GLN A 573 -23.13 -36.70 21.76
N ALA A 574 -24.36 -37.25 21.79
CA ALA A 574 -24.67 -38.46 22.55
C ALA A 574 -23.88 -39.70 22.08
N LEU A 575 -23.47 -39.75 20.81
CA LEU A 575 -22.67 -40.84 20.24
C LEU A 575 -21.15 -40.71 20.48
N THR A 576 -20.68 -39.54 20.95
CA THR A 576 -19.26 -39.28 21.26
C THR A 576 -18.95 -39.28 22.76
N GLU A 577 -19.98 -39.29 23.62
CA GLU A 577 -19.82 -39.41 25.08
C GLU A 577 -19.98 -40.86 25.58
N GLU A 578 -20.37 -41.81 24.71
CA GLU A 578 -20.15 -43.26 24.87
C GLU A 578 -18.76 -43.65 24.35
#